data_AF-A0A1M4Z1L0-F1
#
_entry.id   AF-A0A1M4Z1L0-F1
#
_cell.length_a   1.000
_cell.length_b   1.000
_cell.length_c   1.000
_cell.angle_alpha   90.00
_cell.angle_beta   90.00
_cell.angle_gamma   90.00
#
_symmetry.space_group_name_H-M   'P 1'
#
loop_
_entity.id
_entity.type
_entity.pdbx_description
1 polymer ?
#
loop_
_entity_poly.entity_id
_entity_poly.type
_entity_poly.pdbx_seq_one_letter_code
_entity_poly.pdbx_strand_id
1 'polypeptide(L)' 'MTKLIELEEKLKELKLQKRNLLLADKNTDNIDTLIKEVEKEIKDLKDE' A
#
# COMPACT_ATOMS: atom_id res chain seq x y z
N MET A 1 -4.40 17.91 -6.11
CA MET A 1 -3.52 16.97 -5.37
C MET A 1 -2.84 16.09 -6.40
N THR A 2 -1.53 15.84 -6.24
CA THR A 2 -0.74 15.07 -7.20
C THR A 2 -1.03 13.59 -7.01
N LYS A 3 -1.14 12.81 -8.09
CA LYS A 3 -1.36 11.35 -8.09
C LYS A 3 -0.40 10.59 -7.14
N LEU A 4 0.83 11.09 -6.99
CA LEU A 4 1.81 10.57 -6.05
C LEU A 4 1.37 10.65 -4.58
N ILE A 5 0.76 11.77 -4.17
CA ILE A 5 0.29 11.98 -2.80
C ILE A 5 -0.83 10.99 -2.47
N GLU A 6 -1.76 10.79 -3.40
CA GLU A 6 -2.85 9.82 -3.24
C GLU A 6 -2.33 8.39 -3.10
N LEU A 7 -1.29 8.02 -3.85
CA LEU A 7 -0.66 6.71 -3.74
C LEU A 7 0.10 6.54 -2.42
N GLU A 8 0.80 7.56 -1.94
CA GLU A 8 1.49 7.54 -0.63
C GLU A 8 0.48 7.42 0.53
N GLU A 9 -0.66 8.12 0.46
CA GLU A 9 -1.75 7.97 1.44
C GLU A 9 -2.36 6.57 1.39
N LYS A 10 -2.66 6.06 0.19
CA LYS A 10 -3.18 4.70 -0.01
C LYS A 10 -2.22 3.64 0.53
N LEU A 11 -0.91 3.80 0.33
CA LEU A 11 0.10 2.91 0.89
C LEU A 11 0.08 2.89 2.41
N LYS A 12 -0.09 4.05 3.04
CA LYS A 12 -0.20 4.18 4.50
C LYS A 12 -1.44 3.48 5.03
N GLU A 13 -2.58 3.64 4.36
CA GLU A 13 -3.81 2.93 4.71
C GLU A 13 -3.66 1.41 4.57
N LEU A 14 -3.09 0.92 3.47
CA LEU A 14 -2.88 -0.52 3.26
C LEU A 14 -1.96 -1.12 4.33
N LYS A 15 -0.91 -0.41 4.76
CA LYS A 15 -0.02 -0.85 5.85
C LYS A 15 -0.74 -0.91 7.20
N LEU A 16 -1.64 0.05 7.47
CA LEU A 16 -2.48 0.03 8.67
C LEU A 16 -3.48 -1.13 8.64
N GLN A 17 -4.15 -1.34 7.50
CA GLN A 17 -5.06 -2.46 7.30
C GLN A 17 -4.33 -3.80 7.46
N LYS A 18 -3.12 -3.93 6.90
CA LYS A 18 -2.27 -5.12 7.10
C LYS A 18 -2.07 -5.42 8.58
N ARG A 19 -1.68 -4.40 9.35
CA ARG A 19 -1.45 -4.54 10.79
C ARG A 19 -2.71 -5.00 11.52
N ASN A 20 -3.87 -4.45 11.18
CA ASN A 20 -5.14 -4.85 11.78
C ASN A 20 -5.51 -6.30 11.45
N LEU A 21 -5.26 -6.75 10.22
CA LEU A 21 -5.47 -8.14 9.83
C LEU A 21 -4.52 -9.08 10.59
N LEU A 22 -3.24 -8.74 10.70
CA LEU A 22 -2.28 -9.51 11.48
C LEU A 22 -2.69 -9.61 12.96
N LEU A 23 -3.14 -8.50 13.55
CA LEU A 23 -3.64 -8.49 14.94
C LEU A 23 -4.90 -9.34 15.12
N ALA A 24 -5.69 -9.51 14.07
CA ALA A 24 -6.87 -10.35 14.04
C ALA A 24 -6.58 -11.80 13.61
N ASP A 25 -5.30 -12.18 13.45
CA ASP A 25 -4.84 -13.47 12.96
C ASP A 25 -5.46 -13.87 11.60
N LYS A 26 -5.66 -12.85 10.75
CA LYS A 26 -6.22 -13.00 9.39
C LYS A 26 -5.11 -13.02 8.34
N ASN A 27 -5.39 -13.73 7.26
CA ASN A 27 -4.53 -13.75 6.08
C ASN A 27 -4.34 -12.33 5.50
N THR A 28 -3.10 -11.98 5.17
CA THR A 28 -2.73 -10.67 4.61
C THR A 28 -2.20 -10.71 3.18
N ASP A 29 -2.19 -11.87 2.52
CA ASP A 29 -1.58 -12.08 1.19
C ASP A 29 -2.13 -11.12 0.14
N ASN A 30 -3.43 -10.85 0.20
CA ASN A 30 -4.10 -9.88 -0.68
C ASN A 30 -3.61 -8.45 -0.43
N ILE A 31 -3.48 -8.05 0.85
CA ILE A 31 -2.95 -6.73 1.20
C ILE A 31 -1.47 -6.61 0.84
N ASP A 32 -0.70 -7.69 1.02
CA ASP A 32 0.71 -7.73 0.64
C ASP A 32 0.91 -7.54 -0.86
N THR A 33 0.02 -8.11 -1.67
CA THR A 33 0.01 -7.92 -3.13
C THR A 33 -0.30 -6.46 -3.46
N LEU A 34 -1.37 -5.90 -2.88
CA LEU A 34 -1.77 -4.50 -3.11
C LEU A 34 -0.70 -3.50 -2.68
N ILE A 35 -0.01 -3.75 -1.57
CA ILE A 35 1.11 -2.91 -1.10
C ILE A 35 2.22 -2.89 -2.15
N LYS A 36 2.61 -4.05 -2.69
CA LYS A 36 3.67 -4.14 -3.70
C LYS A 36 3.31 -3.43 -5.00
N GLU A 37 2.06 -3.53 -5.44
CA GLU A 37 1.58 -2.82 -6.63
C GLU A 37 1.65 -1.30 -6.45
N VAL A 38 1.18 -0.80 -5.31
CA VAL A 38 1.22 0.63 -5.00
C VAL A 38 2.66 1.12 -4.83
N GLU A 39 3.54 0.35 -4.17
CA GLU A 39 4.96 0.70 -4.04
C GLU A 39 5.66 0.75 -5.40
N LYS A 40 5.30 -0.14 -6.32
CA LYS A 40 5.80 -0.12 -7.69
C LYS A 40 5.31 1.12 -8.44
N GLU A 41 4.02 1.44 -8.37
CA GLU A 41 3.46 2.62 -9.06
C GLU A 41 4.05 3.93 -8.52
N ILE A 42 4.27 4.03 -7.20
CA ILE A 42 4.98 5.18 -6.59
C ILE A 42 6.41 5.28 -7.12
N LYS A 43 7.12 4.15 -7.22
CA LYS A 43 8.49 4.12 -7.72
C LYS A 43 8.54 4.57 -9.17
N ASP A 44 7.69 4.00 -10.02
CA ASP A 44 7.60 4.34 -11.45
C ASP A 44 7.30 5.85 -11.64
N LEU A 45 6.45 6.44 -10.79
CA LEU A 45 6.17 7.89 -10.81
C LEU A 45 7.26 8.79 -10.24
N LYS A 46 8.20 8.26 -9.45
CA LYS A 46 9.34 9.02 -8.90
C LYS A 46 10.58 8.95 -9.80
N ASP A 47 10.69 7.89 -10.59
CA ASP A 47 11.76 7.68 -11.57
C ASP A 47 11.45 8.35 -12.94
N GLU A 48 10.24 8.89 -13.14
CA GLU A 48 9.78 9.67 -14.31
C GLU A 48 10.00 11.18 -14.13
#